data_AF-A0A368TZQ0-F1
#
_entry.id   AF-A0A368TZQ0-F1
#
_cell.length_a   1.000
_cell.length_b   1.000
_cell.length_c   1.000
_cell.angle_alpha   90.00
_cell.angle_beta   90.00
_cell.angle_gamma   90.00
#
_symmetry.space_group_name_H-M   'P 1'
#
loop_
_entity.id
_entity.type
_entity.pdbx_description
1 polymer ?
#
loop_
_entity_poly.entity_id
_entity_poly.type
_entity_poly.pdbx_seq_one_letter_code
_entity_poly.pdbx_strand_id
1 'polypeptide(L)' 'MVTQQKTMNALWEGRIELDELAAKMRHDGKTEYAQLLEDEAHKLGMVLLQIEGILQDAPEQQATAPGTL' A
#
# COMPACT_ATOMS: atom_id res chain seq x y z
N MET A 1 13.49 6.57 -6.66
CA MET A 1 12.97 5.18 -6.72
C MET A 1 13.10 4.43 -5.39
N VAL A 2 14.28 4.29 -4.77
CA VAL A 2 14.45 3.49 -3.51
C VAL A 2 13.51 3.93 -2.37
N THR A 3 13.32 5.25 -2.19
CA THR A 3 12.43 5.77 -1.13
C THR A 3 10.95 5.45 -1.38
N GLN A 4 10.49 5.53 -2.65
CA GLN A 4 9.11 5.18 -3.02
C GLN A 4 8.84 3.69 -2.78
N GLN A 5 9.77 2.80 -3.16
CA GLN A 5 9.62 1.37 -2.91
C GLN A 5 9.54 1.04 -1.41
N LYS A 6 10.37 1.69 -0.58
CA LYS A 6 10.33 1.53 0.88
C LYS A 6 8.99 1.97 1.46
N THR A 7 8.48 3.13 1.03
CA THR A 7 7.16 3.60 1.43
C THR A 7 6.07 2.62 1.01
N MET A 8 6.16 2.05 -0.20
CA MET A 8 5.16 1.08 -0.64
C MET A 8 5.18 -0.22 0.16
N ASN A 9 6.36 -0.74 0.47
CA ASN A 9 6.48 -1.92 1.31
C ASN A 9 5.88 -1.68 2.71
N ALA A 10 6.17 -0.53 3.34
CA ALA A 10 5.60 -0.19 4.65
C ALA A 10 4.07 -0.09 4.63
N LEU A 11 3.48 0.41 3.54
CA LEU A 11 2.03 0.46 3.39
C LEU A 11 1.41 -0.93 3.16
N TRP A 12 2.08 -1.79 2.39
CA TRP A 12 1.68 -3.19 2.23
C TRP A 12 1.77 -3.96 3.55
N GLU A 13 2.82 -3.74 4.34
CA GLU A 13 2.95 -4.28 5.70
C GLU A 13 1.80 -3.81 6.59
N GLY A 14 1.48 -2.51 6.60
CA GLY A 14 0.35 -1.97 7.36
C GLY A 14 -1.00 -2.59 6.98
N ARG A 15 -1.22 -2.91 5.70
CA ARG A 15 -2.41 -3.65 5.26
C ARG A 15 -2.46 -5.05 5.89
N ILE A 16 -1.35 -5.77 5.88
CA ILE A 16 -1.25 -7.12 6.45
C ILE A 16 -1.50 -7.08 7.97
N GLU A 17 -0.94 -6.09 8.67
CA GLU A 17 -1.17 -5.91 10.12
C GLU A 17 -2.65 -5.66 10.45
N LEU A 18 -3.39 -4.94 9.62
CA LEU A 18 -4.84 -4.75 9.78
C LEU A 18 -5.60 -6.08 9.61
N ASP A 19 -5.26 -6.90 8.62
CA ASP A 19 -5.85 -8.22 8.41
C ASP A 19 -5.59 -9.15 9.63
N GLU A 20 -4.36 -9.15 10.16
CA GLU A 20 -4.00 -9.92 11.35
C GLU A 20 -4.73 -9.44 12.60
N LEU A 21 -4.87 -8.12 12.77
CA LEU A 21 -5.60 -7.55 13.90
C LEU A 21 -7.10 -7.87 13.81
N ALA A 22 -7.68 -7.81 12.61
CA ALA A 22 -9.06 -8.21 12.39
C ALA A 22 -9.30 -9.68 12.74
N ALA A 23 -8.39 -10.57 12.34
CA ALA A 23 -8.45 -11.98 12.68
C ALA A 23 -8.42 -12.20 14.21
N LYS A 24 -7.55 -11.47 14.93
CA LYS A 24 -7.51 -11.48 16.41
C LYS A 24 -8.81 -10.96 17.02
N MET A 25 -9.34 -9.84 16.53
CA MET A 25 -10.62 -9.30 17.02
C MET A 25 -11.78 -10.29 16.81
N ARG A 26 -11.82 -10.98 15.66
CA ARG A 26 -12.83 -12.01 15.39
C ARG A 26 -12.70 -13.19 16.35
N HIS A 27 -11.48 -13.66 16.60
CA HIS A 27 -11.21 -14.71 17.58
C HIS A 27 -11.69 -14.33 18.99
N ASP A 28 -11.49 -13.07 19.38
CA ASP A 28 -11.90 -12.54 20.69
C ASP A 28 -13.41 -12.21 20.77
N GLY A 29 -14.19 -12.54 19.74
CA GLY A 29 -15.64 -12.28 19.68
C GLY A 29 -16.02 -10.82 19.40
N LYS A 30 -15.05 -9.98 19.03
CA LYS A 30 -15.21 -8.54 18.71
C LYS A 30 -15.49 -8.35 17.22
N THR A 31 -16.58 -8.92 16.73
CA THR A 31 -16.87 -9.00 15.28
C THR A 31 -17.05 -7.63 14.62
N GLU A 32 -17.67 -6.65 15.28
CA GLU A 32 -17.82 -5.30 14.71
C GLU A 32 -16.47 -4.61 14.48
N TYR A 33 -15.53 -4.72 15.42
CA TYR A 33 -14.18 -4.19 15.26
C TYR A 33 -13.39 -4.94 14.19
N ALA A 34 -13.55 -6.27 14.10
CA ALA A 34 -12.95 -7.05 13.02
C ALA A 34 -13.45 -6.58 11.64
N GLN A 35 -14.75 -6.35 11.50
CA GLN A 35 -15.35 -5.85 10.26
C GLN A 35 -14.79 -4.48 9.85
N LEU A 36 -14.69 -3.55 10.82
CA LEU A 36 -14.11 -2.23 10.57
C LEU A 36 -12.65 -2.33 10.10
N LEU A 37 -11.84 -3.20 10.71
CA LEU A 37 -10.44 -3.39 10.32
C LEU A 37 -10.31 -4.01 8.92
N GLU A 38 -11.18 -4.96 8.56
CA GLU A 38 -11.22 -5.55 7.22
C GLU A 38 -11.62 -4.52 6.16
N ASP A 39 -12.60 -3.68 6.46
CA ASP A 39 -13.01 -2.59 5.56
C ASP A 39 -11.86 -1.60 5.33
N GLU A 40 -11.11 -1.24 6.37
CA GLU A 40 -9.94 -0.37 6.23
C GLU A 40 -8.77 -1.05 5.50
N ALA A 41 -8.51 -2.33 5.76
CA ALA A 41 -7.50 -3.11 5.01
C ALA A 41 -7.85 -3.21 3.52
N HIS A 42 -9.14 -3.37 3.20
CA HIS A 42 -9.63 -3.37 1.83
C HIS A 42 -9.44 -2.02 1.14
N LYS A 43 -9.85 -0.91 1.79
CA LYS A 43 -9.65 0.45 1.27
C LYS A 43 -8.18 0.75 1.02
N LEU A 44 -7.32 0.41 1.98
CA LEU A 44 -5.88 0.57 1.84
C LEU A 44 -5.37 -0.22 0.63
N GLY A 45 -5.73 -1.50 0.51
CA GLY A 45 -5.36 -2.33 -0.65
C GLY A 45 -5.75 -1.71 -2.00
N MET A 46 -6.96 -1.17 -2.11
CA MET A 46 -7.42 -0.47 -3.32
C MET A 46 -6.57 0.76 -3.66
N VAL A 47 -6.22 1.56 -2.65
CA VAL A 47 -5.35 2.74 -2.84
C VAL A 47 -3.94 2.33 -3.25
N LEU A 48 -3.38 1.26 -2.67
CA LEU A 48 -2.05 0.76 -3.03
C LEU A 48 -1.99 0.30 -4.48
N LEU A 49 -3.01 -0.43 -4.96
CA LEU A 49 -3.11 -0.84 -6.36
C LEU A 49 -3.19 0.35 -7.32
N GLN A 50 -3.91 1.41 -6.94
CA GLN A 50 -3.96 2.64 -7.74
C GLN A 50 -2.60 3.34 -7.81
N ILE A 51 -1.88 3.43 -6.68
CA ILE A 51 -0.53 4.00 -6.64
C ILE A 51 0.43 3.17 -7.51
N GLU A 52 0.37 1.85 -7.42
CA GLU A 52 1.20 0.96 -8.25
C GLU A 52 0.92 1.15 -9.75
N GLY A 53 -0.35 1.26 -10.15
CA GLY A 53 -0.72 1.57 -11.54
C GLY A 53 -0.13 2.91 -12.00
N ILE A 54 -0.28 3.97 -11.20
CA ILE A 54 0.28 5.30 -11.52
C ILE A 54 1.81 5.24 -11.67
N LEU A 55 2.50 4.49 -10.80
CA LEU A 55 3.95 4.34 -10.84
C LEU A 55 4.42 3.52 -12.05
N GLN A 56 3.64 2.54 -12.51
CA GLN A 56 3.92 1.76 -13.72
C GLN A 56 3.69 2.57 -15.00
N ASP A 57 2.65 3.41 -15.02
CA ASP A 57 2.32 4.28 -16.15
C ASP A 57 3.19 5.56 -16.21
N ALA A 58 3.95 5.85 -15.16
CA ALA A 58 4.86 6.98 -15.13
C ALA A 58 5.95 6.75 -16.19
N PRO A 59 6.09 7.63 -17.21
CA PRO A 59 7.17 7.49 -18.17
C PRO A 59 8.49 7.52 -17.41
N GLU A 60 9.39 6.58 -17.70
CA GLU A 60 10.77 6.67 -17.26
C GLU A 60 11.29 8.03 -17.72
N GLN A 61 11.40 8.99 -16.81
CA GLN A 61 12.05 10.26 -17.08
C GLN A 61 13.53 9.92 -17.31
N GLN A 62 13.87 9.55 -18.54
CA GLN A 62 15.22 9.59 -19.05
C GLN A 62 15.68 11.02 -18.81
N ALA A 63 16.58 11.17 -17.84
CA ALA A 63 17.37 12.37 -17.70
C ALA A 63 18.11 12.54 -19.04
N THR A 64 17.58 13.38 -19.92
CA THR A 64 18.35 13.89 -21.05
C THR A 64 19.52 14.63 -20.43
N ALA A 65 20.70 13.99 -20.45
CA ALA A 65 21.94 14.63 -20.09
C ALA A 65 22.02 15.95 -20.90
N PRO A 66 22.18 17.11 -20.25
CA PRO A 66 22.39 18.34 -20.98
C PRO A 66 23.68 18.17 -21.78
N GLY A 67 23.56 18.42 -23.08
CA GLY A 67 24.56 18.15 -24.09
C GLY A 67 25.94 18.68 -23.75
N THR A 68 26.91 17.90 -24.21
CA THR A 68 28.27 18.30 -24.51
C THR A 68 28.28 19.63 -25.28
N LEU A 69 28.95 20.65 -24.73
CA LEU A 69 29.67 21.68 -25.48
C LEU A 69 30.94 22.03 -24.70
#